data_AF-A0AAN1Y2L3-F1
#
_entry.id   AF-A0AAN1Y2L3-F1
#
_cell.length_a   1.000
_cell.length_b   1.000
_cell.length_c   1.000
_cell.angle_alpha   90.00
_cell.angle_beta   90.00
_cell.angle_gamma   90.00
#
_symmetry.space_group_name_H-M   'P 1'
#
loop_
_entity.id
_entity.type
_entity.pdbx_description
1 polymer ?
#
loop_
_entity_poly.entity_id
_entity_poly.type
_entity_poly.pdbx_seq_one_letter_code
_entity_poly.pdbx_strand_id
1 'polypeptide(L)'
;MRLNLLGVGNIPLLSARIKTLDDAEGLLNVSALARILEIPRSTFLSKIATLGSLEKAILHYAAIKKQRDILAALSEKDAAAFLAACNAKQHKL
;
A
#
# COMPACT_ATOMS: atom_id res chain seq x y z
N MET A 1 -17.57 -12.48 12.60
CA MET A 1 -17.32 -12.79 14.03
C MET A 1 -18.63 -12.68 14.83
N ARG A 2 -18.76 -13.22 16.04
CA ARG A 2 -19.97 -13.07 16.88
C ARG A 2 -19.59 -12.61 18.29
N LEU A 3 -20.21 -11.54 18.75
CA LEU A 3 -20.07 -11.04 20.12
C LEU A 3 -21.33 -11.45 20.90
N ASN A 4 -21.13 -12.22 21.96
CA ASN A 4 -22.20 -12.68 22.83
C ASN A 4 -22.07 -12.03 24.21
N LEU A 5 -23.14 -11.39 24.67
CA LEU A 5 -23.32 -11.08 26.09
C LEU A 5 -24.04 -12.25 26.72
N LEU A 6 -23.38 -12.88 27.69
CA LEU A 6 -23.88 -14.04 28.40
C LEU A 6 -24.38 -13.62 29.78
N GLY A 7 -25.52 -14.17 30.17
CA GLY A 7 -26.06 -14.08 31.53
C GLY A 7 -25.62 -15.24 32.40
N VAL A 8 -26.19 -15.31 33.61
CA VAL A 8 -25.94 -16.39 34.56
C VAL A 8 -26.32 -17.73 33.94
N GLY A 9 -25.45 -18.74 34.08
CA GLY A 9 -25.64 -20.06 33.46
C GLY A 9 -25.26 -20.12 31.98
N ASN A 10 -24.47 -19.15 31.48
CA ASN A 10 -23.97 -19.13 30.10
C ASN A 10 -25.09 -18.97 29.04
N ILE A 11 -26.24 -18.46 29.45
CA ILE A 11 -27.41 -18.22 28.59
C ILE A 11 -27.16 -16.92 27.80
N PRO A 12 -27.24 -16.93 26.46
CA PRO A 12 -27.00 -15.73 25.66
C PRO A 12 -28.14 -14.72 25.84
N LEU A 13 -27.81 -13.55 26.40
CA LEU A 13 -28.74 -12.42 26.57
C LEU A 13 -28.79 -11.54 25.33
N LEU A 14 -27.65 -11.39 24.64
CA LEU A 14 -27.55 -10.67 23.38
C LEU A 14 -26.49 -11.35 22.51
N SER A 15 -26.80 -11.57 21.24
CA SER A 15 -25.82 -12.06 20.25
C SER A 15 -25.83 -11.12 19.04
N ALA A 16 -24.73 -10.40 18.85
CA ALA A 16 -24.53 -9.54 17.69
C ALA A 16 -23.57 -10.19 16.70
N ARG A 17 -23.97 -10.27 15.43
CA ARG A 17 -23.07 -10.65 14.34
C ARG A 17 -22.22 -9.43 13.97
N ILE A 18 -20.94 -9.48 14.32
CA ILE A 18 -19.96 -8.45 13.96
C ILE A 18 -19.48 -8.78 12.55
N LYS A 19 -19.81 -7.94 11.58
CA LYS A 19 -19.21 -8.00 10.25
C LYS A 19 -17.71 -7.73 10.39
N THR A 20 -16.90 -8.63 9.87
CA THR A 20 -15.45 -8.45 9.81
C THR A 20 -15.06 -7.70 8.53
N LEU A 21 -13.80 -7.28 8.39
CA LEU A 21 -13.32 -6.65 7.15
C LEU A 21 -13.59 -7.53 5.92
N ASP A 22 -13.54 -8.85 6.08
CA ASP A 22 -13.80 -9.81 5.01
C ASP A 22 -15.30 -9.92 4.65
N ASP A 23 -16.20 -9.55 5.58
CA ASP A 23 -17.66 -9.51 5.37
C ASP A 23 -18.15 -8.13 4.90
N ALA A 24 -17.25 -7.14 4.82
CA ALA A 24 -17.57 -5.76 4.51
C ALA A 24 -17.29 -5.47 3.03
N GLU A 25 -18.19 -5.93 2.16
CA GLU A 25 -18.21 -5.52 0.74
C GLU A 25 -18.21 -3.98 0.66
N GLY A 26 -17.21 -3.42 -0.04
CA GLY A 26 -17.05 -1.98 -0.23
C GLY A 26 -16.22 -1.24 0.83
N LEU A 27 -15.70 -1.90 1.86
CA LEU A 27 -14.85 -1.24 2.87
C LEU A 27 -13.38 -1.20 2.42
N LEU A 28 -12.91 -0.04 2.00
CA LEU A 28 -11.55 0.13 1.49
C LEU A 28 -10.54 0.40 2.62
N ASN A 29 -9.55 -0.47 2.78
CA ASN A 29 -8.47 -0.25 3.74
C ASN A 29 -7.46 0.79 3.21
N VAL A 30 -7.66 2.05 3.60
CA VAL A 30 -6.80 3.18 3.20
C VAL A 30 -5.34 3.02 3.67
N SER A 31 -5.10 2.35 4.81
CA SER A 31 -3.72 2.10 5.27
C SER A 31 -2.99 1.13 4.35
N ALA A 32 -3.65 0.04 3.95
CA ALA A 32 -3.10 -0.92 3.02
C ALA A 32 -2.81 -0.26 1.66
N LEU A 33 -3.74 0.56 1.17
CA LEU A 33 -3.57 1.31 -0.08
C LEU A 33 -2.36 2.26 -0.02
N ALA A 34 -2.22 3.05 1.06
CA ALA A 34 -1.08 3.95 1.24
C ALA A 34 0.27 3.18 1.28
N ARG A 35 0.27 1.97 1.84
CA ARG A 35 1.45 1.09 1.88
C ARG A 35 1.83 0.58 0.50
N ILE A 36 0.86 0.16 -0.31
CA ILE A 36 1.07 -0.26 -1.70
C ILE A 36 1.62 0.90 -2.54
N LEU A 37 1.14 2.11 -2.29
CA LEU A 37 1.57 3.33 -2.97
C LEU A 37 2.88 3.93 -2.39
N GLU A 38 3.45 3.33 -1.35
CA GLU A 38 4.68 3.78 -0.68
C GLU A 38 4.66 5.24 -0.21
N ILE A 39 3.52 5.65 0.34
CA ILE A 39 3.30 7.01 0.84
C ILE A 39 2.79 7.02 2.29
N PRO A 40 3.12 8.04 3.08
CA PRO A 40 2.51 8.22 4.39
C PRO A 40 0.99 8.39 4.27
N ARG A 41 0.25 7.68 5.14
CA ARG A 41 -1.22 7.76 5.17
C ARG A 41 -1.72 9.19 5.38
N SER A 42 -1.05 9.97 6.22
CA SER A 42 -1.39 11.37 6.47
C SER A 42 -1.35 12.19 5.18
N THR A 43 -0.25 12.08 4.42
CA THR A 43 -0.08 12.78 3.14
C THR A 43 -1.13 12.34 2.11
N PHE A 44 -1.44 11.04 2.04
CA PHE A 44 -2.48 10.52 1.16
C PHE A 44 -3.86 11.11 1.48
N LEU A 45 -4.24 11.12 2.77
CA LEU A 45 -5.51 11.67 3.22
C LEU A 45 -5.62 13.18 2.97
N SER A 46 -4.55 13.95 3.24
CA SER A 46 -4.50 15.37 2.91
C SER A 46 -4.70 15.61 1.41
N LYS A 47 -4.09 14.78 0.56
CA LYS A 47 -4.25 14.89 -0.90
C LYS A 47 -5.67 14.59 -1.37
N ILE A 48 -6.33 13.59 -0.77
CA ILE A 48 -7.75 13.32 -1.04
C ILE A 48 -8.60 14.55 -0.72
N ALA A 49 -8.35 15.19 0.42
CA ALA A 49 -9.04 16.42 0.81
C ALA A 49 -8.78 17.56 -0.18
N THR A 50 -7.55 17.70 -0.70
CA THR A 50 -7.21 18.73 -1.71
C THR A 50 -7.84 18.47 -3.08
N LEU A 51 -7.87 17.23 -3.54
CA LEU A 51 -8.37 16.86 -4.87
C LEU A 51 -9.88 16.57 -4.89
N GLY A 52 -10.52 16.49 -3.72
CA GLY A 52 -11.94 16.25 -3.53
C GLY A 52 -12.41 14.84 -3.93
N SER A 53 -11.51 13.93 -4.28
CA SER A 53 -11.86 12.57 -4.73
C SER A 53 -10.75 11.57 -4.47
N LEU A 54 -11.15 10.36 -4.05
CA LEU A 54 -10.25 9.25 -3.79
C LEU A 54 -9.56 8.78 -5.08
N GLU A 55 -10.31 8.63 -6.17
CA GLU A 55 -9.75 8.14 -7.43
C GLU A 55 -8.65 9.06 -7.98
N LYS A 56 -8.84 10.38 -7.94
CA LYS A 56 -7.80 11.32 -8.40
C LYS A 56 -6.53 11.22 -7.55
N ALA A 57 -6.66 11.05 -6.24
CA ALA A 57 -5.51 10.85 -5.36
C ALA A 57 -4.78 9.54 -5.66
N ILE A 58 -5.53 8.45 -5.93
CA ILE A 58 -4.96 7.16 -6.34
C ILE A 58 -4.18 7.31 -7.65
N LEU A 59 -4.81 7.88 -8.69
CA LEU A 59 -4.17 8.06 -10.00
C LEU A 59 -2.91 8.92 -9.92
N HIS A 60 -2.95 10.00 -9.15
CA HIS A 60 -1.81 10.87 -8.94
C HIS A 60 -0.62 10.12 -8.32
N TYR A 61 -0.83 9.39 -7.23
CA TYR A 61 0.26 8.67 -6.56
C TYR A 61 0.69 7.40 -7.30
N ALA A 62 -0.21 6.74 -8.02
CA ALA A 62 0.14 5.63 -8.89
C ALA A 62 1.08 6.06 -10.02
N ALA A 63 0.82 7.23 -10.63
CA ALA A 63 1.70 7.80 -11.66
C ALA A 63 3.10 8.14 -11.09
N ILE A 64 3.15 8.76 -9.91
CA ILE A 64 4.41 9.07 -9.22
C ILE A 64 5.19 7.80 -8.90
N LYS A 65 4.51 6.76 -8.38
CA LYS A 65 5.16 5.49 -8.08
C LYS A 65 5.76 4.87 -9.34
N LYS A 66 5.00 4.81 -10.44
CA LYS A 66 5.49 4.30 -11.72
C LYS A 66 6.72 5.06 -12.22
N GLN A 67 6.74 6.39 -12.08
CA GLN A 67 7.90 7.20 -12.43
C GLN A 67 9.12 6.85 -11.56
N ARG A 68 8.93 6.69 -10.24
CA ARG A 68 10.01 6.28 -9.32
C ARG A 68 10.56 4.90 -9.66
N ASP A 69 9.69 3.94 -9.96
CA ASP A 69 10.08 2.57 -10.31
C ASP A 69 10.90 2.56 -11.62
N ILE A 70 10.49 3.35 -12.61
CA ILE A 70 11.23 3.52 -13.87
C ILE A 70 12.61 4.14 -13.62
N LEU A 71 12.69 5.18 -12.80
CA LEU A 71 13.95 5.84 -12.46
C LEU A 71 14.90 4.89 -11.72
N ALA A 72 14.38 4.10 -10.77
CA ALA A 72 15.17 3.08 -10.07
C ALA A 72 15.71 2.03 -11.04
N ALA A 73 14.87 1.52 -11.95
CA ALA A 73 15.28 0.53 -12.94
C ALA A 73 16.32 1.07 -13.94
N LEU A 74 16.27 2.35 -14.30
CA LEU A 74 17.31 2.98 -15.13
C LEU A 74 18.62 3.12 -14.36
N SER A 75 18.58 3.57 -13.10
CA SER A 75 19.76 3.69 -12.25
C SER A 75 20.46 2.34 -12.03
N GLU A 76 19.71 1.24 -11.88
CA GLU A 76 20.29 -0.10 -11.75
C GLU A 76 21.00 -0.56 -13.02
N LYS A 77 20.45 -0.23 -14.20
CA LYS A 77 21.09 -0.52 -15.48
C LYS A 77 22.38 0.26 -15.66
N ASP A 78 22.39 1.53 -15.26
CA ASP A 78 23.59 2.37 -15.31
C ASP A 78 24.68 1.84 -14.35
N ALA A 79 24.29 1.39 -13.15
CA ALA A 79 25.20 0.74 -12.20
C ALA A 79 25.76 -0.60 -12.73
N ALA A 80 24.92 -1.42 -13.38
CA ALA A 80 25.34 -2.67 -14.00
C ALA A 80 26.29 -2.44 -15.19
N ALA A 81 26.02 -1.42 -16.01
CA ALA A 81 26.90 -1.03 -17.12
C ALA A 81 28.27 -0.54 -16.61
N PHE A 82 28.29 0.24 -15.52
CA PHE A 82 29.51 0.69 -14.87
C PHE A 82 30.35 -0.49 -14.32
N LEU A 83 29.72 -1.43 -13.60
CA LEU A 83 30.40 -2.62 -13.09
C LEU A 83 30.96 -3.51 -14.23
N ALA A 84 30.21 -3.68 -15.32
CA ALA A 84 30.69 -4.43 -16.49
C ALA A 84 31.93 -3.77 -17.13
N ALA A 85 31.94 -2.44 -17.24
CA ALA A 85 33.09 -1.68 -17.74
C ALA A 85 34.32 -1.77 -16.82
N CYS A 86 34.12 -1.78 -15.49
CA CYS A 86 35.19 -1.97 -14.51
C CYS A 86 35.81 -3.38 -14.63
N ASN A 87 34.99 -4.43 -14.73
CA ASN A 87 35.47 -5.81 -14.84
C ASN A 87 36.19 -6.08 -16.17
N ALA A 88 35.72 -5.49 -17.28
CA ALA A 88 36.37 -5.62 -18.59
C ALA A 88 37.79 -5.01 -18.63
N LYS A 89 38.10 -4.05 -17.76
CA LYS A 89 39.44 -3.46 -17.66
C LYS A 89 40.44 -4.29 -16.87
N GLN A 90 39.98 -5.17 -15.97
CA GLN A 90 40.87 -5.99 -15.14
C GLN A 90 41.46 -7.20 -15.88
N HIS A 91 40.83 -7.67 -16.96
CA HIS A 91 41.31 -8.80 -17.77
C HIS A 91 42.30 -8.43 -18.90
N LYS A 92 42.76 -7.16 -18.95
CA LYS A 92 43.65 -6.63 -19.99
C LYS A 92 45.10 -6.37 -19.52
N LEU A 93 45.48 -6.88 -18.35
CA LEU A 93 46.88 -6.94 -17.89
C LEU A 93 47.38 -8.38 -17.86
#